data_AF-A0A7S2VR03-F1
#
_entry.id   AF-A0A7S2VR03-F1
#
_cell.length_a   1.000
_cell.length_b   1.000
_cell.length_c   1.000
_cell.angle_alpha   90.00
_cell.angle_beta   90.00
_cell.angle_gamma   90.00
#
_symmetry.space_group_name_H-M   'P 1'
#
loop_
_entity.id
_entity.type
_entity.pdbx_description
1 polymer ?
#
loop_
_entity_poly.entity_id
_entity_poly.type
_entity_poly.pdbx_seq_one_letter_code
_entity_poly.pdbx_strand_id
1 'polypeptide(L)'
;MLIKLEADFGEGCLSVDDVMERPSVTAISQRLQSLGRTAAPSQLDGAETLARRNAPSAVLPVDANAGQPQAATATQVFEDDGGNHAWIRTTHIGSLPRGQAGTTLEDIIAAQVKAGVSWINDGEWTRENYISDMLSRLSGIGGNLRTSGDCMCKMPCAADMHDVPMYSRRFTGGNGLITLNPQRVAQADVACTGAIRYLGQESLWHSLQPFLDAIGGRDRSTCFWSVPSPGTLAVFCEDRHYGSHAAFTAALAEAVRPEYEAIAATGMVLQVDGPDLAMGRHTRHSDLTDEQFQDVLRNNVDAINAALVNVDPSMVRVHVCWGNYAGPHHKDMEARQLWPELLRLRARYISIEGANPRHAQD
;
A
#
# COMPACT_ATOMS: atom_id res chain seq x y z
N MET A 1 21.51 13.72 10.57
CA MET A 1 21.31 14.85 11.52
C MET A 1 22.33 14.81 12.65
N LEU A 2 22.49 13.69 13.40
CA LEU A 2 23.53 13.58 14.45
C LEU A 2 24.95 13.87 13.96
N ILE A 3 25.39 13.28 12.83
CA ILE A 3 26.74 13.49 12.28
C ILE A 3 27.06 14.98 12.02
N LYS A 4 26.07 15.78 11.63
CA LYS A 4 26.24 17.22 11.39
C LYS A 4 26.29 18.01 12.71
N LEU A 5 25.47 17.61 13.69
CA LEU A 5 25.47 18.23 15.01
C LEU A 5 26.73 17.89 15.81
N GLU A 6 27.27 16.68 15.68
CA GLU A 6 28.53 16.29 16.31
C GLU A 6 29.72 17.01 15.69
N ALA A 7 29.67 17.29 14.39
CA ALA A 7 30.68 18.13 13.73
C ALA A 7 30.65 19.59 14.24
N ASP A 8 29.46 20.14 14.49
CA ASP A 8 29.28 21.54 14.90
C ASP A 8 29.40 21.76 16.43
N PHE A 9 29.08 20.76 17.26
CA PHE A 9 28.99 20.88 18.73
C PHE A 9 29.88 19.89 19.50
N GLY A 10 30.53 18.94 18.81
CA GLY A 10 31.42 17.93 19.38
C GLY A 10 30.79 16.54 19.44
N GLU A 11 31.64 15.51 19.35
CA GLU A 11 31.22 14.10 19.46
C GLU A 11 30.50 13.84 20.79
N GLY A 12 29.35 13.17 20.73
CA GLY A 12 28.51 12.93 21.91
C GLY A 12 27.73 14.15 22.42
N CYS A 13 27.55 15.21 21.61
CA CYS A 13 26.76 16.39 22.00
C CYS A 13 25.28 16.07 22.29
N LEU A 14 24.76 14.97 21.75
CA LEU A 14 23.39 14.49 21.96
C LEU A 14 23.39 12.97 21.99
N SER A 15 22.79 12.37 23.01
CA SER A 15 22.52 10.93 23.03
C SER A 15 21.20 10.60 22.33
N VAL A 16 21.01 9.32 22.00
CA VAL A 16 19.71 8.82 21.50
C VAL A 16 18.62 9.06 22.55
N ASP A 17 18.93 8.86 23.83
CA ASP A 17 17.97 9.05 24.92
C ASP A 17 17.55 10.52 25.07
N ASP A 18 18.47 11.48 24.91
CA ASP A 18 18.14 12.92 24.92
C ASP A 18 17.10 13.29 23.85
N VAL A 19 17.18 12.66 22.68
CA VAL A 19 16.26 12.90 21.56
C VAL A 19 14.93 12.17 21.77
N MET A 20 14.97 10.94 22.28
CA MET A 20 13.78 10.11 22.46
C MET A 20 12.91 10.58 23.63
N GLU A 21 13.52 11.10 24.70
CA GLU A 21 12.78 11.65 25.84
C GLU A 21 12.11 12.99 25.51
N ARG A 22 12.68 13.79 24.60
CA ARG A 22 12.18 15.12 24.23
C ARG A 22 12.39 15.41 22.73
N PRO A 23 11.57 14.83 21.84
CA PRO A 23 11.83 14.82 20.38
C PRO A 23 11.50 16.15 19.66
N SER A 24 11.39 17.27 20.37
CA SER A 24 11.10 18.57 19.74
C SER A 24 12.38 19.32 19.38
N VAL A 25 12.36 20.02 18.23
CA VAL A 25 13.46 20.86 17.78
C VAL A 25 13.84 21.90 18.83
N THR A 26 12.85 22.46 19.54
CA THR A 26 13.07 23.42 20.63
C THR A 26 13.84 22.81 21.79
N ALA A 27 13.49 21.59 22.22
CA ALA A 27 14.16 20.92 23.34
C ALA A 27 15.60 20.54 22.98
N ILE A 28 15.82 20.02 21.77
CA ILE A 28 17.15 19.68 21.25
C ILE A 28 18.02 20.95 21.14
N SER A 29 17.46 22.05 20.63
CA SER A 29 18.17 23.33 20.51
C SER A 29 18.58 23.90 21.88
N GLN A 30 17.69 23.86 22.89
CA GLN A 30 18.01 24.32 24.24
C GLN A 30 19.11 23.48 24.90
N ARG A 31 19.09 22.17 24.67
CA ARG A 31 20.11 21.25 25.17
C ARG A 31 21.48 21.58 24.58
N LEU A 32 21.57 21.76 23.27
CA LEU A 32 22.80 22.15 22.59
C LEU A 32 23.32 23.51 23.07
N GLN A 33 22.42 24.49 23.31
CA GLN A 33 22.78 25.79 23.88
C GLN A 33 23.32 25.68 25.32
N SER A 34 22.79 24.75 26.12
CA SER A 34 23.22 24.54 27.52
C SER A 34 24.63 23.96 27.65
N LEU A 35 25.19 23.37 26.59
CA LEU A 35 26.54 22.82 26.56
C LEU A 35 27.64 23.89 26.41
N GLY A 36 27.27 25.18 26.38
CA GLY A 36 28.21 26.30 26.52
C GLY A 36 29.15 26.50 25.32
N ARG A 37 28.86 25.87 24.18
CA ARG A 37 29.63 26.03 22.93
C ARG A 37 28.80 26.76 21.90
N THR A 38 29.17 28.00 21.62
CA THR A 38 28.69 28.69 20.42
C THR A 38 29.27 27.98 19.20
N ALA A 39 28.42 27.60 18.24
CA ALA A 39 28.84 27.04 16.96
C ALA A 39 30.02 27.87 16.42
N ALA A 40 31.10 27.21 16.00
CA ALA A 40 32.21 27.90 15.36
C ALA A 40 31.66 28.71 14.18
N PRO A 41 32.12 29.95 13.95
CA PRO A 41 31.63 30.74 12.83
C PRO A 41 31.94 29.96 11.56
N SER A 42 30.88 29.46 10.91
CA SER A 42 30.98 28.80 9.63
C SER A 42 31.64 29.78 8.66
N GLN A 43 32.78 29.39 8.08
CA GLN A 43 33.20 29.97 6.81
C GLN A 43 32.14 29.56 5.78
N LEU A 44 31.09 30.38 5.70
CA LEU A 44 30.18 30.42 4.57
C LEU A 44 30.90 31.18 3.45
N ASP A 45 31.83 30.50 2.77
CA ASP A 45 32.10 30.86 1.39
C ASP A 45 30.89 30.41 0.58
N GLY A 46 30.04 31.39 0.24
CA GLY A 46 28.77 31.17 -0.45
C GLY A 46 27.59 31.93 0.14
N ALA A 47 27.80 33.17 0.59
CA ALA A 47 26.70 34.13 0.71
C ALA A 47 26.24 34.57 -0.69
N GLU A 48 25.57 33.68 -1.42
CA GLU A 48 24.57 34.13 -2.38
C GLU A 48 23.25 34.28 -1.64
N THR A 49 22.77 35.51 -1.69
CA THR A 49 21.51 36.01 -1.17
C THR A 49 20.39 34.98 -1.35
N LEU A 50 19.80 34.50 -0.24
CA LEU A 50 18.43 33.99 -0.23
C LEU A 50 17.47 35.17 -0.50
N ALA A 51 17.57 35.71 -1.72
CA ALA A 51 16.48 36.42 -2.34
C ALA A 51 15.29 35.45 -2.35
N ARG A 52 14.11 35.96 -1.99
CA ARG A 52 12.84 35.26 -2.20
C ARG A 52 12.86 34.70 -3.62
N ARG A 53 13.07 33.39 -3.77
CA ARG A 53 12.89 32.72 -5.04
C ARG A 53 11.39 32.75 -5.28
N ASN A 54 10.96 33.72 -6.09
CA ASN A 54 9.69 33.61 -6.79
C ASN A 54 9.67 32.22 -7.44
N ALA A 55 8.56 31.51 -7.28
CA ALA A 55 8.30 30.27 -7.98
C ALA A 55 8.71 30.43 -9.46
N PRO A 56 9.37 29.42 -10.08
CA PRO A 56 9.64 29.49 -11.50
C PRO A 56 8.30 29.59 -12.24
N SER A 57 7.98 30.80 -12.72
CA SER A 57 7.04 31.01 -13.81
C SER A 57 7.75 30.60 -15.10
N ALA A 58 8.00 29.30 -15.23
CA ALA A 58 8.37 28.69 -16.49
C ALA A 58 7.11 27.98 -16.98
N VAL A 59 6.26 28.75 -17.65
CA VAL A 59 5.37 28.18 -18.67
C VAL A 59 6.32 27.53 -19.67
N LEU A 60 6.36 26.20 -19.70
CA LEU A 60 7.07 25.47 -20.76
C LEU A 60 6.52 25.96 -22.10
N PRO A 61 7.37 26.20 -23.12
CA PRO A 61 6.86 26.45 -24.46
C PRO A 61 6.08 25.20 -24.87
N VAL A 62 4.76 25.36 -25.01
CA VAL A 62 3.93 24.35 -25.64
C VAL A 62 4.32 24.38 -27.11
N ASP A 63 4.96 23.33 -27.61
CA ASP A 63 5.18 23.15 -29.03
C ASP A 63 3.82 23.21 -29.73
N ALA A 64 3.57 24.27 -30.49
CA ALA A 64 2.32 24.50 -31.22
C ALA A 64 2.12 23.52 -32.40
N ASN A 65 2.94 22.46 -32.50
CA ASN A 65 2.92 21.45 -33.56
C ASN A 65 3.12 20.01 -33.06
N ALA A 66 3.10 19.76 -31.75
CA ALA A 66 2.93 18.40 -31.26
C ALA A 66 1.46 18.00 -31.46
N GLY A 67 1.19 17.12 -32.43
CA GLY A 67 -0.15 16.62 -32.70
C GLY A 67 -0.87 16.24 -31.40
N GLN A 68 -2.05 16.80 -31.19
CA GLN A 68 -2.85 16.55 -29.99
C GLN A 68 -2.92 15.04 -29.73
N PRO A 69 -2.54 14.55 -28.54
CA PRO A 69 -2.91 13.21 -28.15
C PRO A 69 -4.44 13.16 -28.19
N GLN A 70 -4.99 12.29 -29.03
CA GLN A 70 -6.43 12.02 -29.03
C GLN A 70 -6.81 11.60 -27.62
N ALA A 71 -7.53 12.47 -26.92
CA ALA A 71 -8.13 12.16 -25.64
C ALA A 71 -8.99 10.92 -25.85
N ALA A 72 -8.62 9.81 -25.21
CA ALA A 72 -9.49 8.67 -25.10
C ALA A 72 -10.75 9.15 -24.37
N THR A 73 -11.84 9.32 -25.12
CA THR A 73 -13.16 9.68 -24.57
C THR A 73 -13.74 8.46 -23.87
N ALA A 74 -13.23 8.15 -22.68
CA ALA A 74 -13.93 7.32 -21.71
C ALA A 74 -14.95 8.21 -21.00
N THR A 75 -16.03 8.57 -21.69
CA THR A 75 -17.13 9.35 -21.14
C THR A 75 -18.11 8.40 -20.43
N GLN A 76 -17.68 7.81 -19.32
CA GLN A 76 -18.63 7.34 -18.30
C GLN A 76 -18.82 8.47 -17.29
N VAL A 77 -19.77 9.36 -17.60
CA VAL A 77 -20.26 10.33 -16.63
C VAL A 77 -21.23 9.57 -15.73
N PHE A 78 -20.82 9.29 -14.50
CA PHE A 78 -21.73 8.77 -13.48
C PHE A 78 -22.69 9.88 -13.09
N GLU A 79 -23.99 9.70 -13.32
CA GLU A 79 -25.03 10.66 -12.90
C GLU A 79 -25.13 10.73 -11.37
N ASP A 80 -25.33 11.94 -10.87
CA ASP A 80 -25.41 12.30 -9.45
C ASP A 80 -26.82 12.02 -8.89
N ASP A 81 -26.92 11.23 -7.83
CA ASP A 81 -28.15 10.56 -7.35
C ASP A 81 -28.94 11.37 -6.28
N GLY A 82 -28.69 12.67 -6.14
CA GLY A 82 -29.60 13.60 -5.46
C GLY A 82 -29.86 13.37 -3.97
N GLY A 83 -29.05 12.57 -3.27
CA GLY A 83 -29.23 12.23 -1.86
C GLY A 83 -28.14 12.79 -0.95
N ASN A 84 -28.50 13.73 -0.06
CA ASN A 84 -27.73 14.20 1.10
C ASN A 84 -26.21 14.31 0.86
N HIS A 85 -25.83 15.20 -0.05
CA HIS A 85 -24.46 15.33 -0.56
C HIS A 85 -23.50 15.94 0.47
N ALA A 86 -22.79 15.09 1.20
CA ALA A 86 -21.43 15.45 1.53
C ALA A 86 -20.62 15.39 0.21
N TRP A 87 -20.18 16.55 -0.29
CA TRP A 87 -19.32 16.65 -1.49
C TRP A 87 -18.05 15.76 -1.35
N ILE A 88 -17.65 15.46 -0.11
CA ILE A 88 -16.55 14.58 0.22
C ILE A 88 -17.08 13.43 1.07
N ARG A 89 -17.04 12.21 0.55
CA ARG A 89 -17.32 10.99 1.32
C ARG A 89 -16.05 10.53 2.04
N THR A 90 -16.21 10.00 3.24
CA THR A 90 -15.11 9.52 4.10
C THR A 90 -15.07 8.00 4.14
N THR A 91 -13.86 7.43 4.08
CA THR A 91 -13.63 5.99 4.23
C THR A 91 -12.21 5.77 4.74
N HIS A 92 -11.84 4.51 4.91
CA HIS A 92 -10.49 4.07 5.23
C HIS A 92 -10.12 2.91 4.30
N ILE A 93 -8.85 2.50 4.33
CA ILE A 93 -8.34 1.49 3.42
C ILE A 93 -8.91 0.11 3.74
N GLY A 94 -8.89 -0.34 4.99
CA GLY A 94 -9.54 -1.61 5.34
C GLY A 94 -9.22 -2.05 6.75
N SER A 95 -7.98 -2.47 7.00
CA SER A 95 -7.58 -2.91 8.33
C SER A 95 -7.78 -1.83 9.41
N LEU A 96 -8.28 -2.25 10.57
CA LEU A 96 -8.42 -1.43 11.77
C LEU A 96 -7.63 -2.06 12.94
N PRO A 97 -7.19 -1.26 13.93
CA PRO A 97 -6.51 -1.80 15.10
C PRO A 97 -7.32 -2.92 15.76
N ARG A 98 -6.66 -4.00 16.15
CA ARG A 98 -7.28 -5.09 16.92
C ARG A 98 -7.65 -4.55 18.29
N GLY A 99 -8.91 -4.72 18.68
CA GLY A 99 -9.43 -4.23 19.94
C GLY A 99 -9.15 -5.18 21.10
N GLN A 100 -9.62 -4.80 22.27
CA GLN A 100 -9.44 -5.60 23.48
C GLN A 100 -10.27 -6.88 23.43
N ALA A 101 -9.88 -7.88 24.22
CA ALA A 101 -10.62 -9.13 24.34
C ALA A 101 -12.11 -8.85 24.65
N GLY A 102 -13.00 -9.48 23.87
CA GLY A 102 -14.45 -9.28 23.98
C GLY A 102 -15.04 -8.20 23.09
N THR A 103 -14.22 -7.45 22.33
CA THR A 103 -14.75 -6.54 21.31
C THR A 103 -15.41 -7.34 20.19
N THR A 104 -16.62 -6.94 19.81
CA THR A 104 -17.43 -7.59 18.75
C THR A 104 -17.32 -6.84 17.42
N LEU A 105 -17.82 -7.44 16.35
CA LEU A 105 -17.83 -6.79 15.04
C LEU A 105 -18.80 -5.60 15.00
N GLU A 106 -19.92 -5.73 15.71
CA GLU A 106 -20.91 -4.68 15.92
C GLU A 106 -20.30 -3.46 16.62
N ASP A 107 -19.42 -3.66 17.60
CA ASP A 107 -18.71 -2.56 18.28
C ASP A 107 -17.83 -1.76 17.30
N ILE A 108 -17.14 -2.45 16.40
CA ILE A 108 -16.26 -1.83 15.40
C ILE A 108 -17.09 -1.06 14.37
N ILE A 109 -18.18 -1.65 13.88
CA ILE A 109 -19.13 -0.98 12.98
C ILE A 109 -19.70 0.26 13.66
N ALA A 110 -20.14 0.15 14.90
CA ALA A 110 -20.67 1.27 15.68
C ALA A 110 -19.62 2.38 15.86
N ALA A 111 -18.35 2.04 16.08
CA ALA A 111 -17.26 3.00 16.20
C ALA A 111 -17.03 3.77 14.88
N GLN A 112 -17.02 3.09 13.73
CA GLN A 112 -16.88 3.72 12.42
C GLN A 112 -18.05 4.66 12.10
N VAL A 113 -19.27 4.22 12.38
CA VAL A 113 -20.49 5.04 12.19
C VAL A 113 -20.46 6.26 13.10
N LYS A 114 -20.10 6.09 14.37
CA LYS A 114 -19.94 7.19 15.34
C LYS A 114 -18.88 8.20 14.90
N ALA A 115 -17.83 7.74 14.23
CA ALA A 115 -16.79 8.60 13.67
C ALA A 115 -17.23 9.35 12.39
N GLY A 116 -18.42 9.06 11.85
CA GLY A 116 -18.92 9.71 10.63
C GLY A 116 -18.27 9.19 9.35
N VAL A 117 -17.76 7.95 9.37
CA VAL A 117 -17.22 7.29 8.18
C VAL A 117 -18.39 6.94 7.24
N SER A 118 -18.32 7.39 5.98
CA SER A 118 -19.36 7.16 4.98
C SER A 118 -19.37 5.72 4.48
N TRP A 119 -18.18 5.14 4.25
CA TRP A 119 -18.02 3.75 3.81
C TRP A 119 -17.16 2.93 4.76
N ILE A 120 -17.68 1.78 5.18
CA ILE A 120 -17.10 0.95 6.25
C ILE A 120 -16.78 -0.48 5.79
N ASN A 121 -15.88 -1.16 6.50
CA ASN A 121 -15.71 -2.62 6.39
C ASN A 121 -15.69 -3.30 7.77
N ASP A 122 -15.29 -4.57 7.81
CA ASP A 122 -15.14 -5.38 9.03
C ASP A 122 -13.85 -5.08 9.84
N GLY A 123 -13.07 -4.08 9.43
CA GLY A 123 -11.73 -3.82 9.95
C GLY A 123 -10.70 -4.91 9.64
N GLU A 124 -11.05 -5.88 8.78
CA GLU A 124 -10.34 -7.15 8.56
C GLU A 124 -10.22 -8.02 9.82
N TRP A 125 -11.15 -7.87 10.77
CA TRP A 125 -11.06 -8.57 12.04
C TRP A 125 -11.33 -10.07 11.95
N THR A 126 -12.12 -10.47 10.97
CA THR A 126 -12.49 -11.87 10.70
C THR A 126 -11.33 -12.68 10.10
N ARG A 127 -10.27 -12.01 9.66
CA ARG A 127 -9.11 -12.60 8.98
C ARG A 127 -7.86 -12.35 9.80
N GLU A 128 -6.95 -13.32 9.86
CA GLU A 128 -5.62 -13.12 10.44
C GLU A 128 -4.78 -12.22 9.53
N ASN A 129 -4.81 -12.53 8.22
CA ASN A 129 -4.13 -11.80 7.16
C ASN A 129 -4.87 -12.07 5.84
N TYR A 130 -5.25 -11.00 5.14
CA TYR A 130 -6.08 -11.07 3.93
C TYR A 130 -5.39 -11.77 2.73
N ILE A 131 -4.06 -11.74 2.64
CA ILE A 131 -3.30 -12.46 1.61
C ILE A 131 -3.32 -13.95 1.89
N SER A 132 -2.99 -14.34 3.12
CA SER A 132 -3.01 -15.76 3.50
C SER A 132 -4.40 -16.37 3.40
N ASP A 133 -5.41 -15.56 3.75
CA ASP A 133 -6.81 -15.94 3.64
C ASP A 133 -7.18 -16.27 2.18
N MET A 134 -6.86 -15.38 1.23
CA MET A 134 -7.07 -15.64 -0.20
C MET A 134 -6.25 -16.84 -0.71
N LEU A 135 -4.96 -16.92 -0.37
CA LEU A 135 -4.10 -18.03 -0.82
C LEU A 135 -4.59 -19.39 -0.32
N SER A 136 -5.19 -19.45 0.87
CA SER A 136 -5.76 -20.70 1.41
C SER A 136 -6.90 -21.27 0.56
N ARG A 137 -7.51 -20.46 -0.30
CA ARG A 137 -8.57 -20.84 -1.24
C ARG A 137 -8.07 -21.21 -2.63
N LEU A 138 -6.76 -21.30 -2.82
CA LEU A 138 -6.12 -21.61 -4.10
C LEU A 138 -5.36 -22.94 -4.03
N SER A 139 -5.61 -23.83 -4.98
CA SER A 139 -4.76 -25.00 -5.20
C SER A 139 -3.42 -24.62 -5.84
N GLY A 140 -2.45 -25.53 -5.84
CA GLY A 140 -1.15 -25.30 -6.48
C GLY A 140 -0.23 -24.36 -5.70
N ILE A 141 -0.72 -23.79 -4.60
CA ILE A 141 0.08 -23.08 -3.61
C ILE A 141 0.47 -24.10 -2.54
N GLY A 142 1.76 -24.39 -2.44
CA GLY A 142 2.32 -25.28 -1.45
C GLY A 142 2.79 -24.53 -0.20
N GLY A 143 2.97 -25.31 0.86
CA GLY A 143 3.38 -24.84 2.17
C GLY A 143 2.21 -24.53 3.09
N ASN A 144 2.50 -24.42 4.39
CA ASN A 144 1.57 -23.90 5.37
C ASN A 144 2.29 -22.76 6.08
N LEU A 145 1.73 -21.56 6.04
CA LEU A 145 2.26 -20.35 6.70
C LEU A 145 2.65 -20.54 8.18
N ARG A 146 2.19 -21.63 8.81
CA ARG A 146 2.45 -21.99 10.21
C ARG A 146 3.58 -23.02 10.40
N THR A 147 4.13 -23.63 9.35
CA THR A 147 5.18 -24.65 9.43
C THR A 147 6.28 -24.42 8.40
N SER A 148 7.51 -24.80 8.72
CA SER A 148 8.61 -24.79 7.75
C SER A 148 8.55 -26.00 6.82
N GLY A 149 8.48 -25.79 5.50
CA GLY A 149 8.48 -26.85 4.49
C GLY A 149 9.24 -26.49 3.21
N ASP A 150 9.05 -27.30 2.17
CA ASP A 150 9.74 -27.16 0.86
C ASP A 150 9.34 -25.88 0.09
N CYS A 151 8.32 -25.16 0.55
CA CYS A 151 7.79 -23.95 -0.07
C CYS A 151 8.29 -22.67 0.63
N MET A 152 9.35 -22.78 1.45
CA MET A 152 9.94 -21.63 2.12
C MET A 152 10.47 -20.61 1.10
N CYS A 153 9.98 -19.38 1.18
CA CYS A 153 10.36 -18.26 0.33
C CYS A 153 10.76 -17.05 1.19
N LYS A 154 11.62 -16.18 0.64
CA LYS A 154 11.95 -14.90 1.28
C LYS A 154 10.79 -13.93 1.04
N MET A 155 10.32 -13.26 2.08
CA MET A 155 9.30 -12.22 1.96
C MET A 155 9.86 -10.94 1.34
N PRO A 156 9.02 -10.10 0.70
CA PRO A 156 9.45 -8.83 0.13
C PRO A 156 10.13 -7.97 1.18
N CYS A 157 11.28 -7.38 0.84
CA CYS A 157 12.00 -6.47 1.72
C CYS A 157 12.00 -5.07 1.10
N ALA A 158 11.69 -4.06 1.91
CA ALA A 158 11.72 -2.67 1.48
C ALA A 158 13.18 -2.26 1.19
N ALA A 159 13.48 -1.93 -0.07
CA ALA A 159 14.85 -1.71 -0.53
C ALA A 159 15.51 -0.47 0.10
N ASP A 160 14.71 0.48 0.56
CA ASP A 160 15.15 1.69 1.23
C ASP A 160 15.71 1.40 2.65
N MET A 161 15.26 0.31 3.28
CA MET A 161 15.72 -0.14 4.60
C MET A 161 17.18 -0.64 4.59
N HIS A 162 17.73 -0.98 3.42
CA HIS A 162 19.16 -1.25 3.26
C HIS A 162 20.03 -0.01 3.52
N ASP A 163 19.49 1.19 3.28
CA ASP A 163 20.23 2.44 3.38
C ASP A 163 20.16 3.05 4.79
N VAL A 164 19.33 2.47 5.67
CA VAL A 164 19.16 2.90 7.06
C VAL A 164 19.42 1.78 8.08
N PRO A 165 20.61 1.15 8.10
CA PRO A 165 20.91 -0.04 8.91
C PRO A 165 20.82 0.16 10.43
N MET A 166 20.98 1.39 10.93
CA MET A 166 20.74 1.71 12.34
C MET A 166 19.24 1.69 12.67
N TYR A 167 18.41 2.18 11.75
CA TYR A 167 16.96 2.20 11.91
C TYR A 167 16.39 0.80 11.74
N SER A 168 16.74 0.07 10.67
CA SER A 168 16.19 -1.25 10.34
C SER A 168 16.45 -2.32 11.39
N ARG A 169 17.54 -2.22 12.17
CA ARG A 169 17.89 -3.16 13.25
C ARG A 169 16.85 -3.26 14.37
N ARG A 170 15.96 -2.27 14.53
CA ARG A 170 14.87 -2.34 15.50
C ARG A 170 13.79 -3.37 15.15
N PHE A 171 13.66 -3.71 13.87
CA PHE A 171 12.66 -4.66 13.42
C PHE A 171 13.23 -6.08 13.52
N THR A 172 12.47 -6.97 14.14
CA THR A 172 12.92 -8.34 14.43
C THR A 172 12.52 -9.35 13.36
N GLY A 173 11.87 -8.91 12.28
CA GLY A 173 11.51 -9.73 11.10
C GLY A 173 10.05 -10.18 11.05
N GLY A 174 9.31 -10.18 12.18
CA GLY A 174 7.91 -10.62 12.22
C GLY A 174 6.86 -9.51 12.10
N ASN A 175 7.25 -8.27 11.81
CA ASN A 175 6.37 -7.11 11.95
C ASN A 175 5.71 -6.74 10.62
N GLY A 176 4.71 -7.53 10.22
CA GLY A 176 3.88 -7.25 9.04
C GLY A 176 4.28 -8.01 7.79
N LEU A 177 3.64 -7.65 6.67
CA LEU A 177 3.80 -8.33 5.37
C LEU A 177 5.17 -8.09 4.72
N ILE A 178 5.78 -6.94 5.01
CA ILE A 178 7.03 -6.49 4.40
C ILE A 178 8.17 -6.66 5.41
N THR A 179 9.29 -7.20 4.94
CA THR A 179 10.54 -7.24 5.70
C THR A 179 11.14 -5.84 5.79
N LEU A 180 11.31 -5.37 7.03
CA LEU A 180 11.94 -4.07 7.33
C LEU A 180 13.36 -4.18 7.86
N ASN A 181 13.85 -5.40 8.11
CA ASN A 181 15.22 -5.66 8.51
C ASN A 181 15.92 -6.53 7.44
N PRO A 182 16.76 -5.93 6.58
CA PRO A 182 17.48 -6.66 5.55
C PRO A 182 18.43 -7.75 6.09
N GLN A 183 18.90 -7.64 7.34
CA GLN A 183 19.71 -8.69 7.96
C GLN A 183 18.87 -9.85 8.53
N ARG A 184 17.54 -9.69 8.59
CA ARG A 184 16.59 -10.67 9.12
C ARG A 184 15.38 -10.76 8.20
N VAL A 185 15.63 -11.15 6.95
CA VAL A 185 14.57 -11.30 5.96
C VAL A 185 13.57 -12.34 6.44
N ALA A 186 12.31 -11.92 6.56
CA ALA A 186 11.23 -12.81 6.97
C ALA A 186 11.07 -13.91 5.92
N GLN A 187 10.67 -15.09 6.36
CA GLN A 187 10.38 -16.20 5.47
C GLN A 187 8.95 -16.68 5.68
N ALA A 188 8.32 -17.12 4.60
CA ALA A 188 7.01 -17.74 4.63
C ALA A 188 7.01 -19.00 3.77
N ASP A 189 6.34 -20.04 4.24
CA ASP A 189 6.16 -21.29 3.51
C ASP A 189 4.99 -21.16 2.53
N VAL A 190 5.22 -20.39 1.45
CA VAL A 190 4.23 -19.99 0.46
C VAL A 190 4.87 -19.89 -0.92
N ALA A 191 4.75 -20.95 -1.70
CA ALA A 191 5.22 -20.97 -3.09
C ALA A 191 4.20 -21.64 -4.00
N CYS A 192 4.03 -21.12 -5.20
CA CYS A 192 3.25 -21.76 -6.25
C CYS A 192 4.09 -22.85 -6.91
N THR A 193 3.73 -24.10 -6.67
CA THR A 193 4.46 -25.29 -7.15
C THR A 193 3.68 -26.10 -8.19
N GLY A 194 2.44 -25.69 -8.49
CA GLY A 194 1.58 -26.33 -9.47
C GLY A 194 0.50 -25.42 -10.02
N ALA A 195 -0.32 -25.97 -10.92
CA ALA A 195 -1.42 -25.23 -11.53
C ALA A 195 -2.42 -24.71 -10.48
N ILE A 196 -2.78 -23.43 -10.62
CA ILE A 196 -3.63 -22.72 -9.67
C ILE A 196 -5.09 -22.93 -10.08
N ARG A 197 -5.92 -23.24 -9.10
CA ARG A 197 -7.37 -23.31 -9.25
C ARG A 197 -8.04 -22.81 -7.98
N TYR A 198 -9.21 -22.22 -8.13
CA TYR A 198 -10.03 -21.86 -6.99
C TYR A 198 -10.61 -23.12 -6.34
N LEU A 199 -10.49 -23.23 -5.02
CA LEU A 199 -10.99 -24.36 -4.25
C LEU A 199 -12.48 -24.23 -3.90
N GLY A 200 -13.04 -23.02 -3.97
CA GLY A 200 -14.44 -22.74 -3.70
C GLY A 200 -14.65 -21.64 -2.66
N GLN A 201 -15.92 -21.27 -2.48
CA GLN A 201 -16.31 -20.07 -1.71
C GLN A 201 -16.60 -20.37 -0.22
N GLU A 202 -16.54 -21.62 0.23
CA GLU A 202 -16.92 -22.00 1.60
C GLU A 202 -16.11 -21.21 2.65
N SER A 203 -14.79 -21.17 2.52
CA SER A 203 -13.91 -20.39 3.41
C SER A 203 -14.13 -18.89 3.28
N LEU A 204 -14.45 -18.37 2.08
CA LEU A 204 -14.79 -16.97 1.88
C LEU A 204 -16.03 -16.62 2.72
N TRP A 205 -17.09 -17.43 2.64
CA TRP A 205 -18.32 -17.21 3.39
C TRP A 205 -18.10 -17.32 4.91
N HIS A 206 -17.20 -18.19 5.37
CA HIS A 206 -16.84 -18.22 6.79
C HIS A 206 -16.26 -16.89 7.31
N SER A 207 -15.46 -16.19 6.51
CA SER A 207 -14.91 -14.88 6.87
C SER A 207 -15.92 -13.75 6.64
N LEU A 208 -16.70 -13.81 5.56
CA LEU A 208 -17.57 -12.74 5.12
C LEU A 208 -18.95 -12.71 5.81
N GLN A 209 -19.53 -13.88 6.10
CA GLN A 209 -20.87 -13.98 6.68
C GLN A 209 -21.01 -13.24 8.02
N PRO A 210 -20.04 -13.29 8.96
CA PRO A 210 -20.12 -12.50 10.18
C PRO A 210 -20.29 -11.00 9.93
N PHE A 211 -19.61 -10.46 8.90
CA PHE A 211 -19.75 -9.05 8.54
C PHE A 211 -21.12 -8.74 7.94
N LEU A 212 -21.62 -9.61 7.05
CA LEU A 212 -22.96 -9.49 6.48
C LEU A 212 -24.05 -9.51 7.56
N ASP A 213 -23.90 -10.36 8.57
CA ASP A 213 -24.81 -10.44 9.70
C ASP A 213 -24.74 -9.16 10.56
N ALA A 214 -23.53 -8.71 10.89
CA ALA A 214 -23.30 -7.55 11.76
C ALA A 214 -23.75 -6.21 11.14
N ILE A 215 -23.68 -6.06 9.81
CA ILE A 215 -24.22 -4.86 9.13
C ILE A 215 -25.75 -4.87 9.02
N GLY A 216 -26.40 -6.03 9.17
CA GLY A 216 -27.85 -6.18 9.16
C GLY A 216 -28.53 -5.53 7.94
N GLY A 217 -29.49 -4.63 8.20
CA GLY A 217 -30.25 -3.92 7.17
C GLY A 217 -29.55 -2.67 6.59
N ARG A 218 -28.26 -2.46 6.86
CA ARG A 218 -27.49 -1.34 6.30
C ARG A 218 -27.43 -1.45 4.77
N ASP A 219 -27.44 -0.30 4.11
CA ASP A 219 -27.17 -0.22 2.67
C ASP A 219 -25.75 -0.74 2.38
N ARG A 220 -25.69 -1.90 1.72
CA ARG A 220 -24.44 -2.59 1.38
C ARG A 220 -23.58 -1.80 0.40
N SER A 221 -24.14 -0.88 -0.39
CA SER A 221 -23.38 0.00 -1.27
C SER A 221 -22.47 0.98 -0.50
N THR A 222 -22.71 1.12 0.82
CA THR A 222 -21.88 1.89 1.76
C THR A 222 -20.93 1.00 2.59
N CYS A 223 -20.84 -0.28 2.25
CA CYS A 223 -19.91 -1.23 2.84
C CYS A 223 -18.94 -1.71 1.77
N PHE A 224 -17.72 -2.08 2.17
CA PHE A 224 -16.75 -2.68 1.25
C PHE A 224 -16.06 -3.90 1.86
N TRP A 225 -15.50 -4.74 0.99
CA TRP A 225 -14.67 -5.88 1.37
C TRP A 225 -13.37 -5.86 0.58
N SER A 226 -12.23 -5.93 1.28
CA SER A 226 -10.89 -5.89 0.70
C SER A 226 -10.40 -7.28 0.29
N VAL A 227 -9.81 -7.40 -0.89
CA VAL A 227 -9.13 -8.60 -1.39
C VAL A 227 -7.82 -8.21 -2.05
N PRO A 228 -6.78 -9.06 -2.01
CA PRO A 228 -5.53 -8.78 -2.71
C PRO A 228 -5.75 -8.87 -4.23
N SER A 229 -5.06 -8.01 -4.99
CA SER A 229 -4.95 -8.12 -6.43
C SER A 229 -4.18 -9.39 -6.84
N PRO A 230 -4.31 -9.86 -8.09
CA PRO A 230 -3.47 -10.95 -8.61
C PRO A 230 -1.96 -10.64 -8.50
N GLY A 231 -1.55 -9.42 -8.80
CA GLY A 231 -0.15 -9.01 -8.66
C GLY A 231 0.33 -8.99 -7.21
N THR A 232 -0.54 -8.63 -6.26
CA THR A 232 -0.22 -8.65 -4.83
C THR A 232 -0.01 -10.08 -4.34
N LEU A 233 -0.84 -11.04 -4.79
CA LEU A 233 -0.59 -12.45 -4.54
C LEU A 233 0.78 -12.89 -5.08
N ALA A 234 1.15 -12.45 -6.30
CA ALA A 234 2.45 -12.75 -6.88
C ALA A 234 3.64 -12.09 -6.15
N VAL A 235 3.42 -10.95 -5.49
CA VAL A 235 4.43 -10.33 -4.62
C VAL A 235 4.69 -11.18 -3.38
N PHE A 236 3.66 -11.81 -2.81
CA PHE A 236 3.77 -12.54 -1.54
C PHE A 236 3.84 -14.06 -1.67
N CYS A 237 3.68 -14.61 -2.88
CA CYS A 237 3.82 -16.03 -3.19
C CYS A 237 4.85 -16.20 -4.31
N GLU A 238 5.91 -16.98 -4.06
CA GLU A 238 6.96 -17.23 -5.04
C GLU A 238 6.45 -18.14 -6.18
N ASP A 239 6.60 -17.73 -7.44
CA ASP A 239 6.33 -18.59 -8.59
C ASP A 239 7.46 -19.60 -8.81
N ARG A 240 7.14 -20.89 -8.74
CA ARG A 240 8.03 -22.00 -9.11
C ARG A 240 7.41 -22.89 -10.19
N HIS A 241 6.35 -22.45 -10.84
CA HIS A 241 5.59 -23.25 -11.81
C HIS A 241 5.46 -22.60 -13.20
N TYR A 242 5.06 -21.33 -13.27
CA TYR A 242 4.70 -20.68 -14.54
C TYR A 242 5.90 -20.08 -15.28
N GLY A 243 6.97 -19.75 -14.56
CA GLY A 243 8.25 -19.31 -15.14
C GLY A 243 8.24 -17.90 -15.72
N SER A 244 7.14 -17.16 -15.59
CA SER A 244 7.07 -15.73 -15.91
C SER A 244 5.97 -15.03 -15.11
N HIS A 245 6.23 -13.77 -14.75
CA HIS A 245 5.30 -12.94 -13.99
C HIS A 245 3.94 -12.78 -14.68
N ALA A 246 3.93 -12.59 -16.01
CA ALA A 246 2.71 -12.45 -16.79
C ALA A 246 1.86 -13.72 -16.80
N ALA A 247 2.47 -14.90 -16.97
CA ALA A 247 1.74 -16.17 -16.93
C ALA A 247 1.17 -16.46 -15.53
N PHE A 248 1.95 -16.17 -14.48
CA PHE A 248 1.53 -16.39 -13.11
C PHE A 248 0.38 -15.46 -12.69
N THR A 249 0.50 -14.16 -12.96
CA THR A 249 -0.56 -13.18 -12.64
C THR A 249 -1.84 -13.40 -13.46
N ALA A 250 -1.73 -13.86 -14.71
CA ALA A 250 -2.89 -14.27 -15.50
C ALA A 250 -3.61 -15.49 -14.89
N ALA A 251 -2.86 -16.51 -14.45
CA ALA A 251 -3.44 -17.67 -13.78
C ALA A 251 -4.09 -17.31 -12.43
N LEU A 252 -3.46 -16.42 -11.67
CA LEU A 252 -4.05 -15.87 -10.44
C LEU A 252 -5.33 -15.09 -10.73
N ALA A 253 -5.35 -14.25 -11.77
CA ALA A 253 -6.53 -13.49 -12.18
C ALA A 253 -7.72 -14.39 -12.55
N GLU A 254 -7.46 -15.48 -13.28
CA GLU A 254 -8.50 -16.49 -13.57
C GLU A 254 -9.01 -17.14 -12.28
N ALA A 255 -8.10 -17.50 -11.37
CA ALA A 255 -8.44 -18.23 -10.16
C ALA A 255 -9.21 -17.38 -9.13
N VAL A 256 -8.90 -16.09 -8.97
CA VAL A 256 -9.59 -15.22 -7.98
C VAL A 256 -10.92 -14.65 -8.50
N ARG A 257 -11.18 -14.71 -9.81
CA ARG A 257 -12.40 -14.16 -10.42
C ARG A 257 -13.70 -14.61 -9.74
N PRO A 258 -13.92 -15.92 -9.45
CA PRO A 258 -15.16 -16.35 -8.80
C PRO A 258 -15.37 -15.77 -7.40
N GLU A 259 -14.29 -15.41 -6.68
CA GLU A 259 -14.34 -14.75 -5.38
C GLU A 259 -14.76 -13.29 -5.53
N TYR A 260 -14.19 -12.59 -6.51
CA TYR A 260 -14.53 -11.20 -6.80
C TYR A 260 -16.00 -11.06 -7.20
N GLU A 261 -16.48 -11.97 -8.05
CA GLU A 261 -17.89 -12.06 -8.45
C GLU A 261 -18.80 -12.34 -7.24
N ALA A 262 -18.42 -13.25 -6.34
CA ALA A 262 -19.20 -13.59 -5.16
C ALA A 262 -19.35 -12.40 -4.20
N ILE A 263 -18.26 -11.67 -3.96
CA ILE A 263 -18.26 -10.48 -3.10
C ILE A 263 -19.12 -9.39 -3.74
N ALA A 264 -18.94 -9.11 -5.03
CA ALA A 264 -19.74 -8.11 -5.74
C ALA A 264 -21.25 -8.48 -5.74
N ALA A 265 -21.59 -9.76 -5.86
CA ALA A 265 -22.96 -10.25 -5.81
C ALA A 265 -23.65 -10.02 -4.45
N THR A 266 -22.90 -9.73 -3.38
CA THR A 266 -23.51 -9.32 -2.10
C THR A 266 -24.14 -7.93 -2.13
N GLY A 267 -23.79 -7.11 -3.13
CA GLY A 267 -24.16 -5.69 -3.24
C GLY A 267 -23.21 -4.75 -2.49
N MET A 268 -22.11 -5.26 -1.93
CA MET A 268 -21.04 -4.44 -1.37
C MET A 268 -20.05 -3.96 -2.42
N VAL A 269 -19.33 -2.89 -2.10
CA VAL A 269 -18.19 -2.44 -2.91
C VAL A 269 -17.04 -3.45 -2.77
N LEU A 270 -16.53 -3.94 -3.90
CA LEU A 270 -15.32 -4.75 -3.95
C LEU A 270 -14.10 -3.82 -3.92
N GLN A 271 -13.24 -3.95 -2.91
CA GLN A 271 -11.92 -3.32 -2.93
C GLN A 271 -10.86 -4.32 -3.35
N VAL A 272 -10.14 -4.01 -4.43
CA VAL A 272 -8.93 -4.73 -4.83
C VAL A 272 -7.71 -3.96 -4.32
N ASP A 273 -6.98 -4.54 -3.38
CA ASP A 273 -5.74 -3.98 -2.84
C ASP A 273 -4.58 -4.34 -3.74
N GLY A 274 -3.95 -3.32 -4.32
CA GLY A 274 -2.86 -3.46 -5.27
C GLY A 274 -1.54 -2.79 -4.87
N PRO A 275 -0.93 -3.11 -3.71
CA PRO A 275 0.44 -2.70 -3.42
C PRO A 275 1.45 -3.13 -4.51
N ASP A 276 1.17 -4.19 -5.25
CA ASP A 276 1.98 -4.60 -6.40
C ASP A 276 2.11 -3.54 -7.50
N LEU A 277 1.18 -2.57 -7.57
CA LEU A 277 1.20 -1.48 -8.54
C LEU A 277 2.20 -0.37 -8.17
N ALA A 278 2.65 -0.31 -6.91
CA ALA A 278 3.58 0.73 -6.43
C ALA A 278 4.65 0.16 -5.48
N MET A 279 4.27 -0.37 -4.32
CA MET A 279 5.16 -1.06 -3.39
C MET A 279 6.00 -2.17 -4.05
N GLY A 280 5.42 -2.89 -5.02
CA GLY A 280 6.12 -3.92 -5.79
C GLY A 280 7.46 -3.46 -6.37
N ARG A 281 7.55 -2.18 -6.78
CA ARG A 281 8.73 -1.57 -7.40
C ARG A 281 9.95 -1.51 -6.49
N HIS A 282 9.79 -1.11 -5.24
CA HIS A 282 10.90 -0.97 -4.29
C HIS A 282 11.03 -2.18 -3.36
N THR A 283 10.25 -3.24 -3.59
CA THR A 283 10.34 -4.49 -2.84
C THR A 283 10.81 -5.63 -3.75
N ARG A 284 9.87 -6.39 -4.34
CA ARG A 284 10.16 -7.56 -5.19
C ARG A 284 10.90 -7.23 -6.47
N HIS A 285 10.65 -6.06 -7.04
CA HIS A 285 11.24 -5.60 -8.30
C HIS A 285 12.25 -4.46 -8.08
N SER A 286 12.91 -4.47 -6.91
CA SER A 286 13.87 -3.43 -6.52
C SER A 286 15.12 -3.39 -7.41
N ASP A 287 15.39 -4.46 -8.14
CA ASP A 287 16.44 -4.60 -9.16
C ASP A 287 16.08 -3.91 -10.49
N LEU A 288 14.79 -3.66 -10.75
CA LEU A 288 14.35 -2.97 -11.95
C LEU A 288 14.54 -1.46 -11.83
N THR A 289 14.64 -0.79 -12.99
CA THR A 289 14.42 0.66 -13.12
C THR A 289 12.93 0.99 -13.13
N ASP A 290 12.58 2.27 -12.97
CA ASP A 290 11.18 2.70 -13.06
C ASP A 290 10.61 2.43 -14.45
N GLU A 291 11.42 2.63 -15.50
CA GLU A 291 11.05 2.35 -16.89
C GLU A 291 10.77 0.86 -17.14
N GLN A 292 11.59 -0.03 -16.56
CA GLN A 292 11.36 -1.48 -16.67
C GLN A 292 10.15 -1.94 -15.86
N PHE A 293 9.89 -1.30 -14.72
CA PHE A 293 8.74 -1.64 -13.89
C PHE A 293 7.41 -1.27 -14.54
N GLN A 294 7.38 -0.34 -15.51
CA GLN A 294 6.17 -0.04 -16.28
C GLN A 294 5.58 -1.27 -16.99
N ASP A 295 6.41 -2.25 -17.39
CA ASP A 295 5.92 -3.50 -17.96
C ASP A 295 5.24 -4.40 -16.90
N VAL A 296 5.81 -4.45 -15.68
CA VAL A 296 5.21 -5.17 -14.54
C VAL A 296 3.88 -4.51 -14.14
N LEU A 297 3.87 -3.18 -14.06
CA LEU A 297 2.66 -2.39 -13.77
C LEU A 297 1.55 -2.65 -14.80
N ARG A 298 1.87 -2.62 -16.10
CA ARG A 298 0.92 -2.95 -17.17
C ARG A 298 0.32 -4.34 -17.00
N ASN A 299 1.18 -5.34 -16.80
CA ASN A 299 0.73 -6.72 -16.62
C ASN A 299 -0.18 -6.87 -15.40
N ASN A 300 0.12 -6.19 -14.29
CA ASN A 300 -0.69 -6.23 -13.09
C ASN A 300 -2.05 -5.54 -13.27
N VAL A 301 -2.10 -4.38 -13.95
CA VAL A 301 -3.36 -3.71 -14.30
C VAL A 301 -4.21 -4.59 -15.21
N ASP A 302 -3.60 -5.23 -16.22
CA ASP A 302 -4.30 -6.14 -17.13
C ASP A 302 -4.82 -7.38 -16.38
N ALA A 303 -4.07 -7.92 -15.42
CA ALA A 303 -4.51 -9.01 -14.56
C ALA A 303 -5.69 -8.61 -13.66
N ILE A 304 -5.67 -7.42 -13.05
CA ILE A 304 -6.81 -6.89 -12.27
C ILE A 304 -8.05 -6.79 -13.16
N ASN A 305 -7.91 -6.19 -14.34
CA ASN A 305 -9.01 -6.04 -15.29
C ASN A 305 -9.57 -7.39 -15.75
N ALA A 306 -8.73 -8.40 -15.95
CA ALA A 306 -9.13 -9.75 -16.31
C ALA A 306 -9.85 -10.50 -15.16
N ALA A 307 -9.48 -10.23 -13.92
CA ALA A 307 -10.16 -10.75 -12.74
C ALA A 307 -11.53 -10.07 -12.52
N LEU A 308 -11.69 -8.81 -12.95
CA LEU A 308 -12.91 -8.02 -12.81
C LEU A 308 -13.86 -8.07 -14.02
N VAL A 309 -13.59 -8.92 -15.02
CA VAL A 309 -14.31 -8.90 -16.31
C VAL A 309 -15.84 -9.01 -16.17
N ASN A 310 -16.33 -9.72 -15.16
CA ASN A 310 -17.76 -9.95 -14.89
C ASN A 310 -18.30 -9.11 -13.72
N VAL A 311 -17.49 -8.21 -13.14
CA VAL A 311 -17.89 -7.33 -12.05
C VAL A 311 -18.24 -5.96 -12.63
N ASP A 312 -19.37 -5.37 -12.21
CA ASP A 312 -19.70 -4.00 -12.59
C ASP A 312 -18.64 -3.03 -12.01
N PRO A 313 -17.91 -2.28 -12.86
CA PRO A 313 -16.93 -1.30 -12.41
C PRO A 313 -17.47 -0.28 -11.41
N SER A 314 -18.78 0.01 -11.43
CA SER A 314 -19.43 0.96 -10.52
C SER A 314 -19.33 0.55 -9.04
N MET A 315 -19.13 -0.76 -8.79
CA MET A 315 -18.99 -1.37 -7.46
C MET A 315 -17.54 -1.65 -7.08
N VAL A 316 -16.57 -1.26 -7.90
CA VAL A 316 -15.15 -1.58 -7.67
C VAL A 316 -14.39 -0.34 -7.23
N ARG A 317 -13.55 -0.51 -6.20
CA ARG A 317 -12.47 0.42 -5.86
C ARG A 317 -11.13 -0.30 -5.85
N VAL A 318 -10.06 0.38 -6.23
CA VAL A 318 -8.70 -0.16 -6.20
C VAL A 318 -7.86 0.68 -5.25
N HIS A 319 -7.19 0.04 -4.30
CA HIS A 319 -6.25 0.71 -3.41
C HIS A 319 -4.81 0.54 -3.92
N VAL A 320 -4.08 1.63 -4.04
CA VAL A 320 -2.67 1.67 -4.45
C VAL A 320 -1.85 2.28 -3.32
N CYS A 321 -0.85 1.55 -2.83
CA CYS A 321 0.03 2.00 -1.76
C CYS A 321 1.50 1.65 -2.01
N TRP A 322 2.37 2.38 -1.33
CA TRP A 322 3.82 2.16 -1.31
C TRP A 322 4.24 1.28 -0.13
N GLY A 323 3.29 0.56 0.46
CA GLY A 323 3.54 -0.34 1.57
C GLY A 323 3.45 0.39 2.90
N ASN A 324 2.66 -0.16 3.80
CA ASN A 324 2.46 0.39 5.13
C ASN A 324 3.64 0.02 6.04
N TYR A 325 4.69 0.84 6.03
CA TYR A 325 5.79 0.74 6.98
C TYR A 325 6.34 2.11 7.37
N ALA A 326 6.91 2.18 8.57
CA ALA A 326 7.63 3.37 8.99
C ALA A 326 9.04 3.31 8.40
N GLY A 327 9.23 3.90 7.22
CA GLY A 327 10.51 3.97 6.51
C GLY A 327 10.77 5.33 5.88
N PRO A 328 11.95 5.52 5.27
CA PRO A 328 12.27 6.77 4.57
C PRO A 328 11.52 6.94 3.24
N HIS A 329 11.05 5.87 2.59
CA HIS A 329 10.28 5.93 1.34
C HIS A 329 11.02 6.67 0.20
N HIS A 330 12.36 6.74 0.25
CA HIS A 330 13.17 7.43 -0.75
C HIS A 330 13.41 6.62 -2.03
N LYS A 331 13.00 5.34 -2.05
CA LYS A 331 12.99 4.48 -3.24
C LYS A 331 11.59 4.29 -3.85
N ASP A 332 10.61 5.00 -3.33
CA ASP A 332 9.26 4.99 -3.88
C ASP A 332 9.25 5.57 -5.29
N MET A 333 8.55 4.88 -6.19
CA MET A 333 8.26 5.39 -7.52
C MET A 333 7.24 6.51 -7.44
N GLU A 334 7.47 7.60 -8.16
CA GLU A 334 6.57 8.76 -8.14
C GLU A 334 5.17 8.42 -8.68
N ALA A 335 4.11 8.84 -7.98
CA ALA A 335 2.73 8.53 -8.34
C ALA A 335 2.36 8.96 -9.77
N ARG A 336 2.94 10.08 -10.25
CA ARG A 336 2.75 10.57 -11.63
C ARG A 336 3.13 9.55 -12.71
N GLN A 337 4.07 8.66 -12.41
CA GLN A 337 4.51 7.63 -13.34
C GLN A 337 3.54 6.44 -13.39
N LEU A 338 2.70 6.26 -12.36
CA LEU A 338 1.72 5.18 -12.28
C LEU A 338 0.41 5.55 -12.99
N TRP A 339 0.02 6.84 -12.94
CA TRP A 339 -1.28 7.31 -13.41
C TRP A 339 -1.70 6.85 -14.82
N PRO A 340 -0.82 6.87 -15.86
CA PRO A 340 -1.21 6.41 -17.18
C PRO A 340 -1.78 4.99 -17.20
N GLU A 341 -1.21 4.07 -16.40
CA GLU A 341 -1.70 2.70 -16.31
C GLU A 341 -2.85 2.56 -15.31
N LEU A 342 -2.81 3.28 -14.19
CA LEU A 342 -3.92 3.26 -13.21
C LEU A 342 -5.25 3.71 -13.82
N LEU A 343 -5.23 4.65 -14.78
CA LEU A 343 -6.43 5.10 -15.49
C LEU A 343 -7.09 4.03 -16.38
N ARG A 344 -6.42 2.89 -16.61
CA ARG A 344 -6.99 1.74 -17.32
C ARG A 344 -7.71 0.75 -16.41
N LEU A 345 -7.65 0.94 -15.09
CA LEU A 345 -8.33 0.05 -14.14
C LEU A 345 -9.85 0.14 -14.36
N ARG A 346 -10.50 -1.02 -14.43
CA ARG A 346 -11.96 -1.17 -14.51
C ARG A 346 -12.60 -0.96 -13.13
N ALA A 347 -12.43 0.23 -12.56
CA ALA A 347 -12.90 0.58 -11.25
C ALA A 347 -13.48 2.01 -11.22
N ARG A 348 -14.45 2.24 -10.35
CA ARG A 348 -15.04 3.57 -10.14
C ARG A 348 -14.14 4.48 -9.31
N TYR A 349 -13.40 3.90 -8.36
CA TYR A 349 -12.55 4.67 -7.44
C TYR A 349 -11.14 4.10 -7.39
N ILE A 350 -10.15 5.00 -7.33
CA ILE A 350 -8.76 4.68 -7.04
C ILE A 350 -8.41 5.38 -5.72
N SER A 351 -8.02 4.62 -4.71
CA SER A 351 -7.59 5.12 -3.40
C SER A 351 -6.07 5.07 -3.32
N ILE A 352 -5.45 6.23 -3.15
CA ILE A 352 -3.99 6.40 -3.16
C ILE A 352 -3.50 7.00 -1.84
N GLU A 353 -2.28 6.63 -1.43
CA GLU A 353 -1.60 7.27 -0.30
C GLU A 353 -1.09 8.66 -0.71
N GLY A 354 -1.75 9.72 -0.25
CA GLY A 354 -1.31 11.10 -0.46
C GLY A 354 -0.28 11.57 0.58
N ALA A 355 -0.46 11.19 1.84
CA ALA A 355 0.47 11.55 2.91
C ALA A 355 1.65 10.56 2.96
N ASN A 356 2.85 11.01 2.61
CA ASN A 356 4.08 10.22 2.77
C ASN A 356 5.14 11.01 3.56
N PRO A 357 6.16 10.33 4.14
CA PRO A 357 7.21 11.01 4.92
C PRO A 357 8.01 12.05 4.15
N ARG A 358 7.93 12.04 2.81
CA ARG A 358 8.59 12.98 1.92
C ARG A 358 7.72 14.18 1.53
N HIS A 359 6.42 14.17 1.87
CA HIS A 359 5.42 15.13 1.38
C HIS A 359 5.40 15.25 -0.16
N ALA A 360 5.84 14.22 -0.87
CA ALA A 360 6.10 14.31 -2.31
C ALA A 360 4.82 14.36 -3.17
N GLN A 361 3.67 14.03 -2.58
CA GLN A 361 2.36 14.01 -3.24
C GLN A 361 1.38 15.05 -2.63
N ASP A 362 1.87 15.91 -1.73
CA ASP A 362 1.19 17.14 -1.30
C ASP A 362 1.36 18.23 -2.37
#